data_AF-J0LAC8-F1
#
_entry.id   AF-J0LAC8-F1
#
_cell.length_a   1.000
_cell.length_b   1.000
_cell.length_c   1.000
_cell.angle_alpha   90.00
_cell.angle_beta   90.00
_cell.angle_gamma   90.00
#
_symmetry.space_group_name_H-M   'P 1'
#
loop_
_entity.id
_entity.type
_entity.pdbx_description
1 polymer ?
#
loop_
_entity_poly.entity_id
_entity_poly.type
_entity_poly.pdbx_seq_one_letter_code
_entity_poly.pdbx_strand_id
1 'polypeptide(L)'
;MFAIGRLDYGVYKDADLEGVHVDLIQRYYSVNRTYRVNDNSSSGAGHSDNEDTLADPDDIDPDDEEFDPEDEDGDAMVDDDFDMDELEHMVQQDQQPNLRHDPIEGPKGENPFDDDNMQLFKNALAEVISQEIIPSDYGVDPTEWEDGDYPDTETILIAGRSSEIQLTLAIWWPRAVLWAQGLDVMNAVLHG
;
A
#
# COMPACT_ATOMS: atom_id res chain seq x y z
N MET A 1 20.46 7.98 27.32
CA MET A 1 19.48 7.05 27.92
C MET A 1 18.31 6.95 26.95
N PHE A 2 17.90 5.73 26.62
CA PHE A 2 17.14 5.34 25.43
C PHE A 2 15.71 5.85 25.36
N ALA A 3 15.23 6.08 24.13
CA ALA A 3 13.85 5.80 23.73
C ALA A 3 13.83 5.37 22.26
N ILE A 4 14.29 4.15 21.98
CA ILE A 4 13.88 3.42 20.76
C ILE A 4 12.45 3.00 21.04
N GLY A 5 11.50 3.62 20.35
CA GLY A 5 10.07 3.32 20.44
C GLY A 5 9.80 1.89 20.00
N ARG A 6 9.86 0.95 20.96
CA ARG A 6 9.33 -0.38 20.80
C ARG A 6 7.81 -0.24 20.95
N LEU A 7 7.09 -0.26 19.83
CA LEU A 7 5.63 -0.34 19.83
C LEU A 7 5.24 -1.74 20.31
N ASP A 8 4.93 -1.84 21.60
CA ASP A 8 4.37 -3.04 22.20
C ASP A 8 2.85 -3.06 21.88
N TYR A 9 2.49 -3.97 20.97
CA TYR A 9 1.16 -4.54 20.74
C TYR A 9 0.04 -3.61 20.22
N GLY A 10 -0.09 -3.53 18.89
CA GLY A 10 -1.36 -3.18 18.25
C GLY A 10 -2.26 -4.42 18.17
N VAL A 11 -3.40 -4.40 18.85
CA VAL A 11 -4.48 -5.37 18.61
C VAL A 11 -5.21 -4.90 17.35
N TYR A 12 -5.17 -5.73 16.30
CA TYR A 12 -5.94 -5.50 15.08
C TYR A 12 -7.43 -5.66 15.40
N LYS A 13 -8.24 -4.65 15.08
CA LYS A 13 -9.69 -4.63 15.32
C LYS A 13 -10.50 -5.11 14.12
N ASP A 14 -9.82 -5.55 13.06
CA ASP A 14 -10.48 -6.11 11.89
C ASP A 14 -10.95 -7.52 12.25
N ALA A 15 -12.24 -7.80 11.99
CA ALA A 15 -12.90 -9.07 12.35
C ALA A 15 -12.20 -10.30 11.76
N ASP A 16 -11.44 -10.12 10.68
CA ASP A 16 -10.73 -11.19 9.97
C ASP A 16 -9.30 -11.44 10.53
N LEU A 17 -8.83 -10.60 11.46
CA LEU A 17 -7.45 -10.65 12.01
C LEU A 17 -7.40 -10.69 13.54
N GLU A 18 -8.56 -10.82 14.20
CA GLU A 18 -8.65 -10.95 15.66
C GLU A 18 -8.02 -12.28 16.11
N GLY A 19 -6.92 -12.19 16.87
CA GLY A 19 -6.18 -13.36 17.39
C GLY A 19 -4.92 -13.75 16.61
N VAL A 20 -4.60 -13.06 15.51
CA VAL A 20 -3.35 -13.31 14.77
C VAL A 20 -2.17 -12.70 15.53
N HIS A 21 -1.26 -13.56 16.01
CA HIS A 21 -0.07 -13.13 16.72
C HIS A 21 0.88 -12.34 15.81
N VAL A 22 1.39 -11.20 16.27
CA VAL A 22 2.30 -10.31 15.51
C VAL A 22 3.48 -11.05 14.87
N ASP A 23 4.03 -12.06 15.54
CA ASP A 23 5.13 -12.86 14.99
C ASP A 23 4.76 -13.62 13.71
N LEU A 24 3.50 -13.98 13.49
CA LEU A 24 3.03 -14.59 12.24
C LEU A 24 3.02 -13.57 11.11
N ILE A 25 2.50 -12.37 11.36
CA ILE A 25 2.52 -11.28 10.40
C ILE A 25 3.97 -10.93 10.06
N GLN A 26 4.83 -10.83 11.06
CA GLN A 26 6.24 -10.56 10.85
C GLN A 26 6.93 -11.69 10.08
N ARG A 27 6.62 -12.96 10.35
CA ARG A 27 7.24 -14.09 9.63
C ARG A 27 6.83 -14.15 8.15
N TYR A 28 5.58 -13.85 7.83
CA TYR A 28 5.07 -14.01 6.47
C TYR A 28 5.13 -12.73 5.63
N TYR A 29 4.98 -11.57 6.26
CA TYR A 29 4.86 -10.24 5.63
C TYR A 29 5.97 -9.24 6.01
N SER A 30 7.02 -9.64 6.73
CA SER A 30 8.17 -8.75 6.90
C SER A 30 8.86 -8.43 5.59
N VAL A 31 9.30 -7.17 5.47
CA VAL A 31 10.12 -6.65 4.36
C VAL A 31 11.57 -7.20 4.39
N ASN A 32 11.97 -7.85 5.49
CA ASN A 32 13.31 -8.43 5.68
C ASN A 32 13.43 -9.89 5.26
N ARG A 33 12.87 -10.31 4.11
CA ARG A 33 13.30 -11.59 3.52
C ARG A 33 14.64 -11.37 2.83
N THR A 34 15.68 -12.00 3.36
CA THR A 34 16.84 -12.35 2.53
C THR A 34 16.32 -13.21 1.39
N TYR A 35 16.35 -12.68 0.17
CA TYR A 35 15.99 -13.41 -1.04
C TYR A 35 16.78 -14.73 -1.06
N ARG A 36 16.08 -15.85 -0.86
CA ARG A 36 16.57 -17.12 -1.39
C ARG A 36 16.38 -17.03 -2.89
N VAL A 37 17.48 -17.02 -3.62
CA VAL A 37 17.49 -17.21 -5.07
C VAL A 37 16.83 -18.56 -5.30
N ASN A 38 15.56 -18.54 -5.72
CA ASN A 38 14.90 -19.73 -6.23
C ASN A 38 15.45 -19.94 -7.65
N ASP A 39 16.05 -21.10 -7.88
CA ASP A 39 16.37 -21.55 -9.23
C ASP A 39 15.09 -21.53 -10.08
N ASN A 40 15.25 -21.00 -11.30
CA ASN A 40 14.23 -20.80 -12.30
C ASN A 40 13.31 -22.02 -12.50
N SER A 41 12.15 -22.07 -11.83
CA SER A 41 11.01 -22.92 -12.25
C SER A 41 9.71 -22.75 -11.45
N SER A 42 9.57 -21.78 -10.55
CA SER A 42 8.35 -21.63 -9.74
C SER A 42 7.79 -20.22 -9.84
N SER A 43 6.78 -20.05 -10.71
CA SER A 43 5.87 -18.90 -10.64
C SER A 43 5.07 -19.03 -9.36
N GLY A 44 5.26 -18.06 -8.46
CA GLY A 44 4.58 -17.97 -7.17
C GLY A 44 3.10 -17.61 -7.31
N ALA A 45 2.30 -18.57 -7.74
CA ALA A 45 0.87 -18.65 -7.45
C ALA A 45 0.67 -19.95 -6.66
N GLY A 46 0.86 -19.87 -5.34
CA GLY A 46 0.61 -20.99 -4.44
C GLY A 46 -0.88 -21.20 -4.28
N HIS A 47 -1.51 -21.89 -5.22
CA HIS A 47 -2.68 -22.71 -4.93
C HIS A 47 -2.16 -23.96 -4.21
N SER A 48 -2.49 -24.11 -2.92
CA SER A 48 -2.38 -25.40 -2.26
C SER A 48 -3.68 -26.13 -2.47
N ASP A 49 -3.69 -27.02 -3.44
CA ASP A 49 -4.77 -27.98 -3.68
C ASP A 49 -4.72 -29.00 -2.55
N ASN A 50 -5.59 -28.85 -1.55
CA ASN A 50 -5.96 -29.93 -0.63
C ASN A 50 -7.21 -29.53 0.15
N GLU A 51 -8.37 -29.71 -0.47
CA GLU A 51 -9.67 -29.71 0.20
C GLU A 51 -10.24 -31.13 0.11
N ASP A 52 -9.65 -32.06 0.87
CA ASP A 52 -10.28 -33.33 1.20
C ASP A 52 -11.45 -33.04 2.16
N THR A 53 -12.66 -33.05 1.60
CA THR A 53 -13.89 -33.67 2.14
C THR A 53 -13.99 -33.85 3.66
N LEU A 54 -14.94 -33.17 4.30
CA LEU A 54 -16.02 -33.77 5.09
C LEU A 54 -17.14 -32.72 5.30
N ALA A 55 -18.11 -32.68 4.37
CA ALA A 55 -19.41 -32.10 4.69
C ALA A 55 -20.11 -33.03 5.70
N ASP A 56 -20.51 -32.49 6.83
CA ASP A 56 -21.32 -33.15 7.84
C ASP A 56 -22.74 -33.34 7.28
N PRO A 57 -23.27 -34.58 7.17
CA PRO A 57 -24.58 -34.83 6.54
C PRO A 57 -25.79 -34.56 7.45
N ASP A 58 -25.61 -34.02 8.65
CA ASP A 58 -26.67 -33.98 9.68
C ASP A 58 -27.40 -32.63 9.87
N ASP A 59 -27.20 -31.62 9.00
CA ASP A 59 -27.91 -30.32 9.09
C ASP A 59 -28.97 -30.10 7.99
N ILE A 60 -29.53 -31.16 7.40
CA ILE A 60 -30.74 -31.06 6.56
C ILE A 60 -31.97 -31.15 7.47
N ASP A 61 -32.60 -30.00 7.72
CA ASP A 61 -33.91 -29.89 8.37
C ASP A 61 -35.00 -30.50 7.45
N PRO A 62 -35.74 -31.55 7.87
CA PRO A 62 -36.62 -32.29 6.98
C PRO A 62 -38.02 -31.67 6.78
N ASP A 63 -38.28 -30.44 7.22
CA ASP A 63 -39.64 -29.86 7.27
C ASP A 63 -39.79 -28.50 6.54
N ASP A 64 -39.13 -28.28 5.40
CA ASP A 64 -39.44 -27.11 4.55
C ASP A 64 -39.92 -27.52 3.14
N GLU A 65 -41.26 -27.64 3.10
CA GLU A 65 -42.22 -27.44 2.02
C GLU A 65 -42.01 -28.11 0.64
N GLU A 66 -43.01 -28.93 0.31
CA GLU A 66 -43.29 -29.53 -0.99
C GLU A 66 -43.26 -28.49 -2.11
N PHE A 67 -42.18 -28.48 -2.88
CA PHE A 67 -42.13 -27.78 -4.17
C PHE A 67 -42.89 -28.63 -5.20
N ASP A 68 -44.12 -28.19 -5.52
CA ASP A 68 -45.01 -28.73 -6.55
C ASP A 68 -44.45 -28.39 -7.94
N PRO A 69 -43.92 -29.37 -8.73
CA PRO A 69 -43.23 -29.08 -9.98
C PRO A 69 -44.16 -29.23 -11.19
N GLU A 70 -45.40 -28.76 -11.10
CA GLU A 70 -46.33 -28.74 -12.21
C GLU A 70 -46.79 -27.30 -12.47
N ASP A 71 -45.96 -26.50 -13.14
CA ASP A 71 -46.39 -25.56 -14.19
C ASP A 71 -45.21 -24.78 -14.81
N GLU A 72 -45.32 -24.55 -16.13
CA GLU A 72 -44.60 -23.57 -16.97
C GLU A 72 -43.18 -23.89 -17.47
N ASP A 73 -43.13 -24.64 -18.58
CA ASP A 73 -42.60 -24.20 -19.88
C ASP A 73 -41.49 -23.12 -19.85
N GLY A 74 -40.33 -23.49 -19.31
CA GLY A 74 -39.10 -22.72 -19.38
C GLY A 74 -38.01 -23.51 -20.07
N ASP A 75 -38.19 -23.82 -21.35
CA ASP A 75 -37.16 -24.41 -22.23
C ASP A 75 -36.06 -23.36 -22.51
N ALA A 76 -35.33 -22.97 -21.47
CA ALA A 76 -34.10 -22.21 -21.58
C ALA A 76 -32.96 -23.25 -21.66
N MET A 77 -32.74 -23.73 -22.87
CA MET A 77 -31.48 -24.34 -23.28
C MET A 77 -30.37 -23.34 -22.95
N VAL A 78 -29.75 -23.50 -21.78
CA VAL A 78 -28.45 -22.88 -21.52
C VAL A 78 -27.47 -23.71 -22.32
N ASP A 79 -27.15 -23.25 -23.53
CA ASP A 79 -26.01 -23.72 -24.31
C ASP A 79 -24.76 -23.52 -23.42
N ASP A 80 -24.37 -24.58 -22.72
CA ASP A 80 -23.18 -24.69 -21.88
C ASP A 80 -21.91 -24.90 -22.73
N ASP A 81 -21.80 -24.12 -23.81
CA ASP A 81 -20.56 -23.92 -24.57
C ASP A 81 -20.20 -22.43 -24.45
N PHE A 82 -20.05 -21.94 -23.21
CA PHE A 82 -19.27 -20.73 -22.99
C PHE A 82 -17.83 -21.05 -23.41
N ASP A 83 -17.51 -20.72 -24.65
CA ASP A 83 -16.21 -20.96 -25.27
C ASP A 83 -15.16 -20.14 -24.48
N MET A 84 -14.52 -20.79 -23.50
CA MET A 84 -13.51 -20.19 -22.63
C MET A 84 -12.41 -19.51 -23.45
N ASP A 85 -12.15 -20.05 -24.64
CA ASP A 85 -11.21 -19.53 -25.63
C ASP A 85 -11.65 -18.15 -26.17
N GLU A 86 -12.95 -17.90 -26.35
CA GLU A 86 -13.47 -16.59 -26.77
C GLU A 86 -13.29 -15.55 -25.66
N LEU A 87 -13.51 -15.96 -24.40
CA LEU A 87 -13.32 -15.11 -23.23
C LEU A 87 -11.83 -14.78 -23.00
N GLU A 88 -10.93 -15.75 -23.16
CA GLU A 88 -9.49 -15.52 -23.16
C GLU A 88 -9.06 -14.57 -24.29
N HIS A 89 -9.63 -14.73 -25.49
CA HIS A 89 -9.30 -13.88 -26.62
C HIS A 89 -9.78 -12.43 -26.40
N MET A 90 -10.96 -12.25 -25.81
CA MET A 90 -11.48 -10.93 -25.41
C MET A 90 -10.61 -10.27 -24.34
N VAL A 91 -10.21 -11.02 -23.30
CA VAL A 91 -9.32 -10.52 -22.23
C VAL A 91 -7.94 -10.16 -22.78
N GLN A 92 -7.37 -11.00 -23.64
CA GLN A 92 -6.10 -10.69 -24.29
C GLN A 92 -6.21 -9.43 -25.14
N GLN A 93 -7.30 -9.28 -25.91
CA GLN A 93 -7.52 -8.13 -26.77
C GLN A 93 -7.69 -6.81 -25.99
N ASP A 94 -8.36 -6.85 -24.83
CA ASP A 94 -8.55 -5.70 -23.93
C ASP A 94 -7.28 -5.34 -23.13
N GLN A 95 -6.41 -6.31 -22.85
CA GLN A 95 -5.16 -6.07 -22.12
C GLN A 95 -4.01 -5.59 -23.02
N GLN A 96 -4.03 -5.89 -24.32
CA GLN A 96 -2.95 -5.53 -25.27
C GLN A 96 -2.61 -4.03 -25.34
N PRO A 97 -3.56 -3.06 -25.33
CA PRO A 97 -3.20 -1.65 -25.44
C PRO A 97 -2.66 -1.07 -24.13
N ASN A 98 -3.05 -1.61 -22.97
CA ASN A 98 -2.72 -1.03 -21.65
C ASN A 98 -1.40 -1.55 -21.07
N LEU A 99 -0.86 -2.65 -21.60
CA LEU A 99 0.39 -3.27 -21.13
C LEU A 99 1.63 -2.95 -22.00
N ARG A 100 1.51 -2.08 -23.01
CA ARG A 100 2.59 -1.75 -23.97
C ARG A 100 3.23 -0.38 -23.73
N HIS A 101 3.52 -0.02 -22.49
CA HIS A 101 4.60 0.95 -22.29
C HIS A 101 5.87 0.14 -22.03
N ASP A 102 6.90 0.41 -22.83
CA ASP A 102 8.24 -0.08 -22.48
C ASP A 102 8.52 0.35 -21.03
N PRO A 103 9.13 -0.53 -20.21
CA PRO A 103 9.46 -0.19 -18.84
C PRO A 103 10.17 1.16 -18.81
N ILE A 104 9.56 2.15 -18.16
CA ILE A 104 10.18 3.46 -17.98
C ILE A 104 11.44 3.20 -17.16
N GLU A 105 12.60 3.61 -17.67
CA GLU A 105 13.83 3.54 -16.90
C GLU A 105 13.61 4.31 -15.60
N GLY A 106 13.49 3.57 -14.51
CA GLY A 106 13.35 4.16 -13.19
C GLY A 106 14.55 5.07 -12.92
N PRO A 107 14.39 6.09 -12.05
CA PRO A 107 15.53 6.85 -11.55
C PRO A 107 16.60 5.86 -11.10
N LYS A 108 17.83 6.02 -11.60
CA LYS A 108 18.95 5.22 -11.11
C LYS A 108 18.98 5.44 -9.61
N GLY A 109 18.84 4.37 -8.83
CA GLY A 109 18.82 4.42 -7.36
C GLY A 109 20.17 4.80 -6.75
N GLU A 110 20.98 5.57 -7.48
CA GLU A 110 22.24 6.11 -7.02
C GLU A 110 21.94 7.24 -6.04
N ASN A 111 22.56 7.16 -4.86
CA ASN A 111 22.50 8.22 -3.88
C ASN A 111 23.02 9.51 -4.53
N PRO A 112 22.27 10.63 -4.47
CA PRO A 112 22.71 11.89 -5.09
C PRO A 112 23.96 12.47 -4.41
N PHE A 113 24.32 11.99 -3.23
CA PHE A 113 25.52 12.41 -2.50
C PHE A 113 26.65 11.39 -2.62
N ASP A 114 27.87 11.88 -2.82
CA ASP A 114 29.09 11.15 -2.44
C ASP A 114 29.31 11.18 -0.90
N ASP A 115 30.31 10.45 -0.41
CA ASP A 115 30.55 10.32 1.03
C ASP A 115 30.84 11.67 1.72
N ASP A 116 31.54 12.57 1.05
CA ASP A 116 31.91 13.89 1.58
C ASP A 116 30.68 14.82 1.64
N ASN A 117 29.89 14.89 0.56
CA ASN A 117 28.67 15.67 0.51
C ASN A 117 27.59 15.12 1.45
N MET A 118 27.55 13.80 1.66
CA MET A 118 26.67 13.18 2.65
C MET A 118 27.02 13.60 4.08
N GLN A 119 28.30 13.72 4.42
CA GLN A 119 28.72 14.25 5.72
C GLN A 119 28.41 15.74 5.86
N LEU A 120 28.65 16.52 4.81
CA LEU A 120 28.31 17.93 4.78
C LEU A 120 26.80 18.15 4.98
N PHE A 121 25.96 17.41 4.24
CA PHE A 121 24.51 17.41 4.37
C PHE A 121 24.06 17.11 5.80
N LYS A 122 24.57 16.04 6.42
CA LYS A 122 24.21 15.67 7.80
C LYS A 122 24.58 16.75 8.82
N ASN A 123 25.76 17.36 8.67
CA ASN A 123 26.22 18.39 9.58
C ASN A 123 25.41 19.69 9.43
N ALA A 124 25.19 20.12 8.18
CA ALA A 124 24.38 21.31 7.88
C ALA A 124 22.92 21.12 8.32
N LEU A 125 22.32 19.95 8.06
CA LEU A 125 20.96 19.65 8.50
C LEU A 125 20.85 19.65 10.03
N ALA A 126 21.82 19.08 10.74
CA ALA A 126 21.85 19.12 12.21
C ALA A 126 21.93 20.56 12.74
N GLU A 127 22.70 21.43 12.07
CA GLU A 127 22.80 22.84 12.42
C GLU A 127 21.47 23.59 12.19
N VAL A 128 20.86 23.43 11.01
CA VAL A 128 19.56 24.02 10.65
C VAL A 128 18.46 23.61 11.63
N ILE A 129 18.39 22.31 11.97
CA ILE A 129 17.45 21.79 12.98
C ILE A 129 17.71 22.44 14.33
N SER A 130 18.98 22.56 14.75
CA SER A 130 19.34 23.12 16.06
C SER A 130 19.04 24.62 16.19
N GLN A 131 19.00 25.34 15.06
CA GLN A 131 18.70 26.76 14.99
C GLN A 131 17.20 27.03 14.76
N GLU A 132 16.38 25.98 14.61
CA GLU A 132 14.94 26.08 14.31
C GLU A 132 14.66 26.95 13.08
N ILE A 133 15.54 26.90 12.08
CA ILE A 133 15.36 27.66 10.82
C ILE A 133 14.22 27.03 10.03
N ILE A 134 13.21 27.81 9.68
CA ILE A 134 12.11 27.38 8.81
C ILE A 134 12.41 27.89 7.40
N PRO A 135 12.63 26.99 6.42
CA PRO A 135 12.86 27.40 5.04
C PRO A 135 11.59 27.98 4.40
N SER A 136 11.77 29.00 3.56
CA SER A 136 10.71 29.60 2.74
C SER A 136 10.54 28.87 1.40
N ASP A 137 9.42 29.09 0.74
CA ASP A 137 8.98 28.54 -0.55
C ASP A 137 8.66 27.02 -0.52
N TYR A 138 8.44 26.45 0.68
CA TYR A 138 8.07 25.04 0.86
C TYR A 138 6.67 24.83 1.47
N GLY A 139 5.90 25.89 1.70
CA GLY A 139 4.55 25.84 2.28
C GLY A 139 4.54 25.55 3.79
N VAL A 140 5.68 25.67 4.47
CA VAL A 140 5.83 25.40 5.91
C VAL A 140 6.02 26.65 6.75
N ASP A 141 6.37 27.77 6.11
CA ASP A 141 6.47 29.07 6.75
C ASP A 141 5.06 29.65 6.96
N PRO A 142 4.68 30.05 8.19
CA PRO A 142 3.40 30.70 8.46
C PRO A 142 3.09 31.93 7.60
N THR A 143 4.10 32.58 7.03
CA THR A 143 3.93 33.72 6.13
C THR A 143 3.45 33.33 4.73
N GLU A 144 3.53 32.05 4.36
CA GLU A 144 3.09 31.51 3.07
C GLU A 144 1.64 31.01 3.09
N TRP A 145 1.02 30.90 4.27
CA TRP A 145 -0.30 30.34 4.42
C TRP A 145 -1.38 31.37 4.07
N GLU A 146 -2.20 31.06 3.05
CA GLU A 146 -3.24 31.96 2.55
C GLU A 146 -4.29 32.33 3.62
N ASP A 147 -4.67 31.37 4.47
CA ASP A 147 -5.68 31.55 5.52
C ASP A 147 -5.06 31.81 6.91
N GLY A 148 -3.73 31.93 6.99
CA GLY A 148 -2.98 32.18 8.24
C GLY A 148 -2.82 30.98 9.16
N ASP A 149 -3.33 29.80 8.76
CA ASP A 149 -3.20 28.53 9.48
C ASP A 149 -2.64 27.45 8.55
N TYR A 150 -1.94 26.47 9.14
CA TYR A 150 -1.48 25.28 8.42
C TYR A 150 -2.68 24.41 8.04
N PRO A 151 -2.71 23.78 6.85
CA PRO A 151 -3.79 22.91 6.43
C PRO A 151 -4.09 21.84 7.49
N ASP A 152 -5.35 21.76 7.92
CA ASP A 152 -5.82 20.85 8.96
C ASP A 152 -6.49 19.60 8.38
N THR A 153 -6.85 19.61 7.09
CA THR A 153 -7.31 18.42 6.35
C THR A 153 -6.70 18.30 4.97
N GLU A 154 -6.57 17.07 4.49
CA GLU A 154 -6.16 16.76 3.12
C GLU A 154 -7.04 15.63 2.56
N THR A 155 -7.41 15.73 1.29
CA THR A 155 -8.18 14.69 0.61
C THR A 155 -7.27 13.83 -0.24
N ILE A 156 -7.18 12.55 0.09
CA ILE A 156 -6.41 11.56 -0.67
C ILE A 156 -7.33 10.58 -1.39
N LEU A 157 -6.90 10.08 -2.54
CA LEU A 157 -7.63 9.07 -3.31
C LEU A 157 -7.09 7.68 -2.96
N ILE A 158 -7.94 6.86 -2.32
CA ILE A 158 -7.64 5.46 -1.99
C ILE A 158 -8.54 4.59 -2.86
N ALA A 159 -7.94 3.87 -3.82
CA ALA A 159 -8.65 2.98 -4.74
C ALA A 159 -9.88 3.66 -5.41
N GLY A 160 -9.72 4.92 -5.85
CA GLY A 160 -10.78 5.69 -6.52
C GLY A 160 -11.82 6.33 -5.59
N ARG A 161 -11.69 6.18 -4.27
CA ARG A 161 -12.54 6.85 -3.27
C ARG A 161 -11.77 7.98 -2.60
N SER A 162 -12.39 9.15 -2.47
CA SER A 162 -11.82 10.27 -1.70
C SER A 162 -11.98 10.00 -0.20
N SER A 163 -10.87 10.07 0.53
CA SER A 163 -10.85 10.01 1.98
C SER A 163 -10.19 11.27 2.51
N GLU A 164 -10.85 11.92 3.48
CA GLU A 164 -10.30 13.08 4.17
C GLU A 164 -9.45 12.62 5.36
N ILE A 165 -8.20 13.04 5.42
CA ILE A 165 -7.30 12.82 6.53
C ILE A 165 -7.11 14.11 7.32
N GLN A 166 -6.99 13.98 8.64
CA GLN A 166 -6.75 15.10 9.53
C GLN A 166 -5.25 15.34 9.67
N LEU A 167 -4.82 16.55 9.34
CA LEU A 167 -3.45 17.03 9.44
C LEU A 167 -3.23 17.81 10.73
N THR A 168 -3.31 17.12 11.88
CA THR A 168 -3.05 17.74 13.18
C THR A 168 -1.71 18.47 13.20
N LEU A 169 -1.73 19.80 13.36
CA LEU A 169 -0.57 20.70 13.36
C LEU A 169 0.59 20.16 14.22
N ALA A 170 0.30 19.73 15.46
CA ALA A 170 1.31 19.25 16.40
C ALA A 170 2.10 18.01 15.93
N ILE A 171 1.58 17.26 14.95
CA ILE A 171 2.22 16.06 14.41
C ILE A 171 2.80 16.34 13.03
N TRP A 172 2.04 16.98 12.15
CA TRP A 172 2.39 17.11 10.74
C TRP A 172 3.30 18.29 10.46
N TRP A 173 3.07 19.45 11.09
CA TRP A 173 3.88 20.63 10.83
C TRP A 173 5.36 20.43 11.21
N PRO A 174 5.73 19.87 12.39
CA PRO A 174 7.13 19.58 12.69
C PRO A 174 7.79 18.62 11.68
N ARG A 175 7.02 17.68 11.12
CA ARG A 175 7.53 16.75 10.09
C ARG A 175 7.71 17.44 8.74
N ALA A 176 6.77 18.30 8.37
CA ALA A 176 6.85 19.09 7.15
C ALA A 176 8.04 20.06 7.20
N VAL A 177 8.25 20.74 8.33
CA VAL A 177 9.43 21.59 8.56
C VAL A 177 10.72 20.78 8.42
N LEU A 178 10.82 19.62 9.07
CA LEU A 178 12.01 18.76 8.96
C LEU A 178 12.27 18.31 7.51
N TRP A 179 11.22 17.98 6.77
CA TRP A 179 11.32 17.62 5.36
C TRP A 179 11.80 18.80 4.50
N ALA A 180 11.23 20.00 4.72
CA ALA A 180 11.64 21.21 4.03
C ALA A 180 13.09 21.59 4.34
N GLN A 181 13.52 21.51 5.61
CA GLN A 181 14.91 21.69 6.02
C GLN A 181 15.85 20.71 5.31
N GLY A 182 15.45 19.44 5.21
CA GLY A 182 16.20 18.43 4.48
C GLY A 182 16.33 18.76 2.99
N LEU A 183 15.24 19.16 2.34
CA LEU A 183 15.27 19.54 0.92
C LEU A 183 16.12 20.78 0.67
N ASP A 184 15.99 21.81 1.51
CA ASP A 184 16.72 23.06 1.35
C ASP A 184 18.23 22.84 1.47
N VAL A 185 18.66 22.11 2.50
CA VAL A 185 20.07 21.73 2.68
C VAL A 185 20.55 20.82 1.55
N MET A 186 19.73 19.87 1.09
CA MET A 186 20.08 19.02 -0.05
C MET A 186 20.31 19.84 -1.32
N ASN A 187 19.41 20.79 -1.62
CA ASN A 187 19.53 21.68 -2.77
C ASN A 187 20.79 22.56 -2.65
N ALA A 188 21.08 23.09 -1.46
CA ALA A 188 22.27 23.88 -1.22
C ALA A 188 23.58 23.07 -1.39
N VAL A 189 23.59 21.79 -1.01
CA VAL A 189 24.77 20.92 -1.15
C VAL A 189 24.96 20.42 -2.58
N LEU A 190 23.89 20.11 -3.31
CA LEU A 190 23.96 19.56 -4.67
C LEU A 190 24.07 20.64 -5.77
N HIS A 191 23.64 21.87 -5.49
CA HIS A 191 23.57 22.96 -6.47
C HIS A 191 24.26 24.26 -6.03
N GLY A 192 24.84 24.32 -4.82
CA GLY A 192 25.66 25.44 -4.35
C GLY A 192 27.11 25.34 -4.80
#